data_AF-A0A1G6LN47-F1
#
_entry.id   AF-A0A1G6LN47-F1
#
_cell.length_a   1.000
_cell.length_b   1.000
_cell.length_c   1.000
_cell.angle_alpha   90.00
_cell.angle_beta   90.00
_cell.angle_gamma   90.00
#
_symmetry.space_group_name_H-M   'P 1'
#
loop_
_entity.id
_entity.type
_entity.pdbx_description
1 polymer ?
#
loop_
_entity_poly.entity_id
_entity_poly.type
_entity_poly.pdbx_seq_one_letter_code
_entity_poly.pdbx_strand_id
1 'polypeptide(L)'
;MSVPFLAREFVFAQPDGGTLTVQGWGDQQRAEFRTAAGTPVVRDPITGFFRAVSPSTAGTPATAADGLPEPRWRVRHEQQRQRLREQVATDGRLRAPPQRETVGDFTGLCLPIAFPDVPATISREEIDDFCNRPGYNGFGNNGSVFDYYHDVSGGRLRYRTVVAPLYTAKQSHAHYVDKTLPFGQRARELIVEALTSHRDAGLDFSALTVDAQRGVYALNVFYAGDVVNEWGQGLWPHSSRLSHPLPLAPGKSAFDYQVTATGDALTLGVYCHENGHMLCDFPDLYQYDNTRKGVGRYCLMCLGSYTTTTNPTRVGAYLKFKAGWGEAVPLAAGRQTLSAAEPNRFFIHRRNATEYFIVEARRMVGRDAGLMNDGLAIWHVDELGSNTHSETAPEGHQHYECALLQADGLDELRLGSDDGDAQDLFGVSSGPVFGKGAKVGSPWWDGTPSGLSIHSLEATGANLTFLVELE
;
A
#
# COMPACT_ATOMS: atom_id res chain seq x y z
N MET A 1 -5.71 -11.24 -2.60
CA MET A 1 -5.30 -9.95 -3.13
C MET A 1 -4.08 -9.52 -2.38
N SER A 2 -3.18 -8.82 -3.05
CA SER A 2 -1.94 -8.33 -2.45
C SER A 2 -2.17 -7.13 -1.52
N VAL A 3 -3.24 -6.36 -1.80
CA VAL A 3 -3.77 -5.28 -0.95
C VAL A 3 -4.77 -5.79 0.10
N PRO A 4 -5.11 -4.99 1.14
CA PRO A 4 -6.18 -5.31 2.07
C PRO A 4 -7.48 -5.67 1.35
N PHE A 5 -8.39 -6.37 2.01
CA PHE A 5 -9.79 -6.54 1.66
C PHE A 5 -10.68 -6.50 2.89
N LEU A 6 -11.88 -5.95 2.68
CA LEU A 6 -12.88 -5.68 3.70
C LEU A 6 -14.23 -6.22 3.26
N ALA A 7 -14.76 -7.17 4.04
CA ALA A 7 -16.06 -7.80 3.79
C ALA A 7 -16.25 -8.26 2.34
N ARG A 8 -15.15 -8.62 1.67
CA ARG A 8 -15.20 -9.04 0.26
C ARG A 8 -15.81 -10.42 0.20
N GLU A 9 -16.71 -10.65 -0.75
CA GLU A 9 -17.27 -11.98 -0.97
C GLU A 9 -16.25 -12.92 -1.65
N PHE A 10 -16.18 -14.15 -1.16
CA PHE A 10 -15.42 -15.25 -1.73
C PHE A 10 -16.29 -16.49 -1.81
N VAL A 11 -16.00 -17.35 -2.78
CA VAL A 11 -16.63 -18.66 -2.93
C VAL A 11 -15.56 -19.72 -2.76
N PHE A 12 -15.67 -20.53 -1.71
CA PHE A 12 -14.75 -21.62 -1.43
C PHE A 12 -15.31 -22.94 -1.92
N ALA A 13 -14.50 -23.71 -2.66
CA ALA A 13 -14.85 -25.05 -3.08
C ALA A 13 -14.72 -26.04 -1.91
N GLN A 14 -15.69 -26.93 -1.78
CA GLN A 14 -15.69 -28.01 -0.80
C GLN A 14 -15.19 -29.32 -1.44
N PRO A 15 -14.58 -30.23 -0.66
CA PRO A 15 -14.11 -31.52 -1.17
C PRO A 15 -15.19 -32.42 -1.80
N ASP A 16 -16.47 -32.21 -1.48
CA ASP A 16 -17.61 -32.93 -2.05
C ASP A 16 -18.14 -32.31 -3.36
N GLY A 17 -17.49 -31.27 -3.87
CA GLY A 17 -17.92 -30.53 -5.06
C GLY A 17 -18.93 -29.42 -4.77
N GLY A 18 -19.35 -29.24 -3.52
CA GLY A 18 -20.15 -28.10 -3.09
C GLY A 18 -19.33 -26.80 -3.05
N THR A 19 -20.01 -25.69 -2.76
CA THR A 19 -19.37 -24.39 -2.53
C THR A 19 -19.88 -23.75 -1.24
N LEU A 20 -19.07 -22.88 -0.64
CA LEU A 20 -19.41 -22.06 0.52
C LEU A 20 -19.07 -20.60 0.23
N THR A 21 -20.07 -19.74 0.28
CA THR A 21 -19.89 -18.29 0.16
C THR A 21 -19.56 -17.70 1.53
N VAL A 22 -18.49 -16.91 1.58
CA VAL A 22 -17.98 -16.26 2.79
C VAL A 22 -17.65 -14.80 2.51
N GLN A 23 -17.66 -13.99 3.56
CA GLN A 23 -17.03 -12.67 3.56
C GLN A 23 -15.63 -12.80 4.15
N GLY A 24 -14.65 -12.14 3.53
CA GLY A 24 -13.26 -12.13 3.96
C GLY A 24 -12.78 -10.74 4.37
N TRP A 25 -11.87 -10.71 5.35
CA TRP A 25 -11.11 -9.55 5.80
C TRP A 25 -9.63 -9.93 5.92
N GLY A 26 -8.73 -9.08 5.44
CA GLY A 26 -7.29 -9.34 5.53
C GLY A 26 -6.55 -8.91 4.27
N ASP A 27 -5.42 -9.53 3.97
CA ASP A 27 -4.67 -9.34 2.72
C ASP A 27 -4.04 -10.67 2.26
N GLN A 28 -3.00 -10.64 1.42
CA GLN A 28 -2.30 -11.84 0.96
C GLN A 28 -1.56 -12.62 2.06
N GLN A 29 -1.30 -12.01 3.22
CA GLN A 29 -0.52 -12.63 4.29
C GLN A 29 -1.41 -13.27 5.34
N ARG A 30 -2.44 -12.55 5.77
CA ARG A 30 -3.39 -13.00 6.79
C ARG A 30 -4.82 -12.71 6.36
N ALA A 31 -5.73 -13.63 6.65
CA ALA A 31 -7.15 -13.42 6.40
C ALA A 31 -8.04 -14.13 7.41
N GLU A 32 -9.15 -13.49 7.73
CA GLU A 32 -10.28 -14.09 8.41
C GLU A 32 -11.45 -14.20 7.41
N PHE A 33 -12.17 -15.32 7.47
CA PHE A 33 -13.37 -15.55 6.69
C PHE A 33 -14.55 -15.83 7.61
N ARG A 34 -15.72 -15.27 7.29
CA ARG A 34 -16.96 -15.47 8.05
C ARG A 34 -18.12 -15.76 7.10
N THR A 35 -19.12 -16.48 7.59
CA THR A 35 -20.41 -16.62 6.90
C THR A 35 -21.13 -15.26 6.84
N ALA A 36 -22.18 -15.14 6.03
CA ALA A 36 -23.03 -13.95 6.01
C ALA A 36 -23.67 -13.61 7.37
N ALA A 37 -23.78 -14.60 8.27
CA ALA A 37 -24.25 -14.42 9.65
C ALA A 37 -23.12 -14.02 10.63
N GLY A 38 -21.90 -13.77 10.15
CA GLY A 38 -20.76 -13.34 10.94
C GLY A 38 -20.00 -14.47 11.67
N THR A 39 -20.36 -15.73 11.43
CA THR A 39 -19.70 -16.88 12.07
C THR A 39 -18.34 -17.18 11.42
N PRO A 40 -17.23 -17.30 12.18
CA PRO A 40 -15.93 -17.64 11.63
C PRO A 40 -15.93 -18.95 10.83
N VAL A 41 -15.17 -18.99 9.74
CA VAL A 41 -15.01 -20.14 8.85
C VAL A 41 -13.53 -20.53 8.82
N VAL A 42 -13.23 -21.79 9.10
CA VAL A 42 -11.88 -22.37 9.04
C VAL A 42 -11.84 -23.57 8.12
N ARG A 43 -10.67 -23.89 7.57
CA ARG A 43 -10.45 -25.11 6.80
C ARG A 43 -10.00 -26.25 7.72
N ASP A 44 -10.74 -27.35 7.72
CA ASP A 44 -10.37 -28.58 8.41
C ASP A 44 -9.10 -29.17 7.74
N PRO A 45 -7.98 -29.32 8.47
CA PRO A 45 -6.73 -29.78 7.87
C PRO A 45 -6.74 -31.26 7.49
N ILE A 46 -7.66 -32.07 8.05
CA ILE A 46 -7.77 -33.50 7.77
C ILE A 46 -8.71 -33.72 6.59
N THR A 47 -9.89 -33.12 6.64
CA THR A 47 -10.94 -33.36 5.64
C THR A 47 -10.88 -32.39 4.47
N GLY A 48 -10.23 -31.24 4.63
CA GLY A 48 -10.14 -30.18 3.63
C GLY A 48 -11.40 -29.32 3.51
N PHE A 49 -12.46 -29.60 4.28
CA PHE A 49 -13.72 -28.85 4.26
C PHE A 49 -13.56 -27.48 4.94
N PHE A 50 -14.19 -26.45 4.38
CA PHE A 50 -14.39 -25.18 5.06
C PHE A 50 -15.66 -25.25 5.91
N ARG A 51 -15.55 -24.97 7.22
CA ARG A 51 -16.66 -25.13 8.17
C ARG A 51 -16.78 -23.90 9.06
N ALA A 52 -18.02 -23.53 9.35
CA ALA A 52 -18.33 -22.55 10.37
C ALA A 52 -17.99 -23.13 11.75
N VAL A 53 -17.25 -22.37 12.57
CA VAL A 53 -16.82 -22.79 13.91
C VAL A 53 -17.19 -21.74 14.94
N SER A 54 -17.29 -22.16 16.20
CA SER A 54 -17.54 -21.21 17.28
C SER A 54 -16.35 -20.24 17.44
N PRO A 55 -16.56 -18.99 17.90
CA PRO A 55 -15.48 -18.02 18.05
C PRO A 55 -14.32 -18.49 18.94
N SER A 56 -14.62 -19.29 19.98
CA SER A 56 -13.58 -19.86 20.85
C SER A 56 -12.72 -20.94 20.17
N THR A 57 -13.20 -21.49 19.06
CA THR A 57 -12.52 -22.50 18.24
C THR A 57 -11.84 -21.90 17.00
N ALA A 58 -12.21 -20.68 16.61
CA ALA A 58 -11.73 -20.04 15.38
C ALA A 58 -10.21 -19.79 15.39
N GLY A 59 -9.58 -19.72 16.57
CA GLY A 59 -8.14 -19.52 16.69
C GLY A 59 -7.68 -18.19 16.07
N THR A 60 -6.38 -18.10 15.77
CA THR A 60 -5.79 -16.96 15.06
C THR A 60 -6.21 -16.94 13.59
N PRO A 61 -6.25 -15.75 12.94
CA PRO A 61 -6.50 -15.63 11.50
C PRO A 61 -5.62 -16.57 10.68
N ALA A 62 -6.16 -17.07 9.56
CA ALA A 62 -5.42 -17.95 8.67
C ALA A 62 -4.20 -17.20 8.11
N THR A 63 -3.09 -17.92 7.94
CA THR A 63 -1.85 -17.42 7.35
C THR A 63 -1.63 -18.05 5.98
N ALA A 64 -1.56 -17.24 4.93
CA ALA A 64 -1.15 -17.69 3.59
C ALA A 64 0.37 -17.54 3.41
N ALA A 65 1.01 -16.72 4.26
CA ALA A 65 2.42 -16.35 4.17
C ALA A 65 3.41 -17.42 4.63
N ASP A 66 2.97 -18.60 5.10
CA ASP A 66 3.88 -19.70 5.43
C ASP A 66 4.45 -20.30 4.13
N GLY A 67 5.45 -19.63 3.54
CA GLY A 67 6.21 -20.13 2.39
C GLY A 67 6.58 -19.11 1.32
N LEU A 68 5.99 -17.90 1.29
CA LEU A 68 6.41 -16.88 0.34
C LEU A 68 7.70 -16.18 0.82
N PRO A 69 8.74 -16.10 -0.02
CA PRO A 69 9.92 -15.32 0.34
C PRO A 69 9.58 -13.85 0.53
N GLU A 70 10.15 -13.24 1.57
CA GLU A 70 10.00 -11.82 1.85
C GLU A 70 10.52 -10.97 0.67
N PRO A 71 9.73 -10.01 0.14
CA PRO A 71 10.18 -9.13 -0.94
C PRO A 71 11.27 -8.17 -0.45
N ARG A 72 12.15 -7.73 -1.35
CA ARG A 72 13.31 -6.93 -0.97
C ARG A 72 12.97 -5.53 -0.49
N TRP A 73 11.86 -4.95 -0.92
CA TRP A 73 11.45 -3.65 -0.39
C TRP A 73 11.31 -3.67 1.14
N ARG A 74 10.84 -4.79 1.74
CA ARG A 74 10.77 -4.95 3.19
C ARG A 74 12.16 -5.02 3.82
N VAL A 75 13.07 -5.76 3.18
CA VAL A 75 14.48 -5.82 3.60
C VAL A 75 15.10 -4.42 3.56
N ARG A 76 14.87 -3.64 2.49
CA ARG A 76 15.38 -2.26 2.37
C ARG A 76 14.77 -1.35 3.42
N HIS A 77 13.47 -1.48 3.67
CA HIS A 77 12.74 -0.73 4.68
C HIS A 77 13.25 -1.03 6.11
N GLU A 78 13.44 -2.29 6.48
CA GLU A 78 13.99 -2.65 7.80
C GLU A 78 15.46 -2.23 7.93
N GLN A 79 16.26 -2.34 6.87
CA GLN A 79 17.63 -1.81 6.87
C GLN A 79 17.65 -0.29 7.08
N GLN A 80 16.70 0.46 6.51
CA GLN A 80 16.56 1.89 6.77
C GLN A 80 16.20 2.14 8.23
N ARG A 81 15.24 1.40 8.78
CA ARG A 81 14.86 1.51 10.20
C ARG A 81 16.03 1.19 11.12
N GLN A 82 16.79 0.14 10.85
CA GLN A 82 17.98 -0.21 11.63
C GLN A 82 19.01 0.92 11.63
N ARG A 83 19.32 1.51 10.46
CA ARG A 83 20.25 2.66 10.37
C ARG A 83 19.73 3.85 11.18
N LEU A 84 18.42 4.11 11.13
CA LEU A 84 17.81 5.20 11.89
C LEU A 84 17.92 4.96 13.41
N ARG A 85 17.70 3.71 13.87
CA ARG A 85 17.94 3.33 15.28
C ARG A 85 19.39 3.60 15.70
N GLU A 86 20.34 3.16 14.89
CA GLU A 86 21.78 3.36 15.15
C GLU A 86 22.14 4.86 15.21
N GLN A 87 21.57 5.68 14.32
CA GLN A 87 21.77 7.13 14.31
C GLN A 87 21.19 7.82 15.55
N VAL A 88 19.95 7.48 15.94
CA VAL A 88 19.31 8.02 17.14
C VAL A 88 20.11 7.66 18.39
N ALA A 89 20.63 6.43 18.46
CA ALA A 89 21.43 5.96 19.58
C ALA A 89 22.82 6.63 19.70
N THR A 90 23.38 7.10 18.59
CA THR A 90 24.77 7.61 18.55
C THR A 90 24.87 9.13 18.63
N ASP A 91 23.98 9.89 18.01
CA ASP A 91 24.23 11.33 17.79
C ASP A 91 23.30 12.30 18.52
N GLY A 92 22.12 11.87 19.00
CA GLY A 92 21.15 12.73 19.72
C GLY A 92 20.73 14.02 18.98
N ARG A 93 21.21 14.23 17.74
CA ARG A 93 21.02 15.39 16.88
C ARG A 93 20.84 14.94 15.43
N LEU A 94 19.88 15.60 14.79
CA LEU A 94 19.37 15.36 13.45
C LEU A 94 20.33 15.82 12.34
N ARG A 95 20.67 14.94 11.39
CA ARG A 95 20.69 15.23 9.95
C ARG A 95 20.96 13.99 9.08
N ALA A 96 19.99 13.64 8.23
CA ALA A 96 20.18 13.40 6.80
C ALA A 96 18.82 13.52 6.09
N PRO A 97 18.75 14.01 4.84
CA PRO A 97 17.57 13.80 3.97
C PRO A 97 17.31 12.30 3.79
N PRO A 98 16.15 11.87 3.23
CA PRO A 98 15.92 10.47 2.93
C PRO A 98 17.14 9.91 2.20
N GLN A 99 17.79 8.88 2.76
CA GLN A 99 19.05 8.37 2.20
C GLN A 99 18.84 7.82 0.77
N ARG A 100 17.58 7.51 0.44
CA ARG A 100 17.09 7.30 -0.91
C ARG A 100 15.77 8.06 -1.07
N GLU A 101 15.78 9.04 -1.96
CA GLU A 101 14.56 9.67 -2.46
C GLU A 101 14.04 8.89 -3.68
N THR A 102 12.74 8.96 -3.93
CA THR A 102 12.12 8.40 -5.14
C THR A 102 11.77 9.55 -6.08
N VAL A 103 12.81 10.25 -6.52
CA VAL A 103 12.71 11.45 -7.37
C VAL A 103 13.43 11.19 -8.69
N GLY A 104 12.85 11.65 -9.80
CA GLY A 104 13.38 11.49 -11.14
C GLY A 104 12.63 10.43 -11.95
N ASP A 105 13.35 9.82 -12.89
CA ASP A 105 12.81 8.86 -13.84
C ASP A 105 13.05 7.43 -13.35
N PHE A 106 11.96 6.68 -13.23
CA PHE A 106 11.98 5.26 -12.89
C PHE A 106 11.31 4.47 -14.00
N THR A 107 11.92 3.37 -14.41
CA THR A 107 11.38 2.47 -15.43
C THR A 107 11.23 1.07 -14.86
N GLY A 108 9.99 0.59 -14.78
CA GLY A 108 9.63 -0.79 -14.40
C GLY A 108 9.41 -1.69 -15.61
N LEU A 109 9.05 -2.93 -15.36
CA LEU A 109 8.70 -3.94 -16.38
C LEU A 109 7.30 -4.47 -16.09
N CYS A 110 6.48 -4.64 -17.13
CA CYS A 110 5.24 -5.40 -17.06
C CYS A 110 5.27 -6.58 -18.04
N LEU A 111 4.89 -7.75 -17.55
CA LEU A 111 4.78 -8.99 -18.33
C LEU A 111 3.30 -9.37 -18.50
N PRO A 112 2.71 -9.15 -19.68
CA PRO A 112 1.46 -9.77 -20.07
C PRO A 112 1.70 -11.25 -20.40
N ILE A 113 0.94 -12.14 -19.75
CA ILE A 113 1.05 -13.58 -19.93
C ILE A 113 -0.32 -14.18 -20.23
N ALA A 114 -0.41 -14.97 -21.30
CA ALA A 114 -1.54 -15.83 -21.62
C ALA A 114 -1.16 -17.31 -21.47
N PHE A 115 -2.17 -18.18 -21.55
CA PHE A 115 -1.98 -19.63 -21.51
C PHE A 115 -2.47 -20.24 -22.84
N PRO A 116 -1.99 -21.44 -23.23
CA PRO A 116 -2.45 -22.12 -24.45
C PRO A 116 -3.98 -22.31 -24.52
N ASP A 117 -4.64 -22.45 -23.37
CA ASP A 117 -6.06 -22.70 -23.19
C ASP A 117 -6.85 -21.49 -22.64
N VAL A 118 -6.16 -20.43 -22.21
CA VAL A 118 -6.78 -19.19 -21.70
C VAL A 118 -6.14 -17.99 -22.40
N PRO A 119 -6.78 -17.44 -23.46
CA PRO A 119 -6.23 -16.34 -24.23
C PRO A 119 -6.30 -15.02 -23.44
N ALA A 120 -5.42 -14.07 -23.77
CA ALA A 120 -5.50 -12.71 -23.25
C ALA A 120 -6.71 -11.98 -23.87
N THR A 121 -7.57 -11.43 -23.01
CA THR A 121 -8.72 -10.60 -23.39
C THR A 121 -8.38 -9.11 -23.46
N ILE A 122 -7.37 -8.69 -22.70
CA ILE A 122 -6.85 -7.33 -22.68
C ILE A 122 -5.56 -7.30 -23.53
N SER A 123 -5.51 -6.39 -24.50
CA SER A 123 -4.37 -6.26 -25.41
C SER A 123 -3.13 -5.74 -24.70
N ARG A 124 -1.95 -6.00 -25.27
CA ARG A 124 -0.69 -5.42 -24.78
C ARG A 124 -0.75 -3.90 -24.83
N GLU A 125 -1.31 -3.34 -25.90
CA GLU A 125 -1.46 -1.91 -26.12
C GLU A 125 -2.35 -1.27 -25.03
N GLU A 126 -3.42 -1.95 -24.62
CA GLU A 126 -4.27 -1.50 -23.52
C GLU A 126 -3.52 -1.52 -22.18
N ILE A 127 -2.67 -2.53 -21.93
CA ILE A 127 -1.80 -2.58 -20.74
C ILE A 127 -0.75 -1.47 -20.78
N ASP A 128 -0.18 -1.17 -21.95
CA ASP A 128 0.77 -0.06 -22.13
C ASP A 128 0.11 1.29 -21.89
N ASP A 129 -1.09 1.49 -22.43
CA ASP A 129 -1.90 2.69 -22.19
C ASP A 129 -2.25 2.83 -20.69
N PHE A 130 -2.71 1.77 -20.05
CA PHE A 130 -2.96 1.74 -18.60
C PHE A 130 -1.72 2.10 -17.79
N CYS A 131 -0.54 1.62 -18.19
CA CYS A 131 0.71 1.91 -17.49
C CYS A 131 1.22 3.35 -17.74
N ASN A 132 1.16 3.82 -18.99
CA ASN A 132 2.02 4.91 -19.46
C ASN A 132 1.30 6.11 -20.07
N ARG A 133 0.08 5.95 -20.58
CA ARG A 133 -0.58 6.97 -21.41
C ARG A 133 -1.10 8.11 -20.54
N PRO A 134 -0.63 9.35 -20.74
CA PRO A 134 -1.18 10.48 -20.03
C PRO A 134 -2.66 10.67 -20.31
N GLY A 135 -3.47 10.83 -19.26
CA GLY A 135 -4.92 10.99 -19.35
C GLY A 135 -5.66 9.71 -19.75
N TYR A 136 -5.07 8.52 -19.54
CA TYR A 136 -5.74 7.24 -19.75
C TYR A 136 -7.07 7.17 -18.98
N ASN A 137 -8.11 6.64 -19.62
CA ASN A 137 -9.46 6.56 -19.05
C ASN A 137 -10.16 5.20 -19.30
N GLY A 138 -9.42 4.20 -19.79
CA GLY A 138 -9.93 2.85 -19.99
C GLY A 138 -10.43 2.27 -18.66
N PHE A 139 -11.49 1.47 -18.73
CA PHE A 139 -12.17 0.86 -17.58
C PHE A 139 -12.62 1.86 -16.48
N GLY A 140 -12.73 3.15 -16.81
CA GLY A 140 -13.11 4.20 -15.85
C GLY A 140 -11.97 4.65 -14.93
N ASN A 141 -10.71 4.34 -15.26
CA ASN A 141 -9.54 4.81 -14.52
C ASN A 141 -9.37 6.34 -14.63
N ASN A 142 -8.96 6.96 -13.54
CA ASN A 142 -8.59 8.37 -13.53
C ASN A 142 -7.09 8.52 -13.87
N GLY A 143 -6.75 8.40 -15.16
CA GLY A 143 -5.36 8.41 -15.62
C GLY A 143 -4.69 7.03 -15.59
N SER A 144 -3.46 7.00 -16.07
CA SER A 144 -2.57 5.84 -16.06
C SER A 144 -1.82 5.68 -14.74
N VAL A 145 -1.07 4.59 -14.58
CA VAL A 145 -0.11 4.42 -13.48
C VAL A 145 0.92 5.55 -13.48
N PHE A 146 1.42 5.96 -14.65
CA PHE A 146 2.25 7.16 -14.81
C PHE A 146 1.56 8.41 -14.24
N ASP A 147 0.29 8.66 -14.61
CA ASP A 147 -0.46 9.82 -14.12
C ASP A 147 -0.66 9.79 -12.61
N TYR A 148 -0.88 8.62 -12.01
CA TYR A 148 -1.00 8.49 -10.56
C TYR A 148 0.26 8.96 -9.84
N TYR A 149 1.42 8.39 -10.17
CA TYR A 149 2.66 8.77 -9.49
C TYR A 149 3.12 10.18 -9.85
N HIS A 150 2.89 10.63 -11.08
CA HIS A 150 3.21 11.99 -11.48
C HIS A 150 2.38 13.01 -10.69
N ASP A 151 1.08 12.80 -10.54
CA ASP A 151 0.20 13.68 -9.76
C ASP A 151 0.55 13.67 -8.26
N VAL A 152 0.61 12.49 -7.64
CA VAL A 152 0.83 12.35 -6.19
C VAL A 152 2.23 12.82 -5.77
N SER A 153 3.22 12.73 -6.65
CA SER A 153 4.57 13.25 -6.39
C SER A 153 4.76 14.73 -6.72
N GLY A 154 3.73 15.42 -7.24
CA GLY A 154 3.87 16.80 -7.72
C GLY A 154 4.86 16.94 -8.87
N GLY A 155 4.93 15.93 -9.76
CA GLY A 155 5.84 15.86 -10.90
C GLY A 155 7.27 15.44 -10.57
N ARG A 156 7.57 15.12 -9.30
CA ARG A 156 8.91 14.71 -8.88
C ARG A 156 9.26 13.28 -9.25
N LEU A 157 8.29 12.39 -9.40
CA LEU A 157 8.46 11.02 -9.89
C LEU A 157 7.82 10.86 -11.27
N ARG A 158 8.61 10.39 -12.24
CA ARG A 158 8.16 9.97 -13.57
C ARG A 158 8.37 8.47 -13.68
N TYR A 159 7.34 7.71 -13.31
CA TYR A 159 7.39 6.25 -13.36
C TYR A 159 6.76 5.72 -14.65
N ARG A 160 7.58 5.13 -15.51
CA ARG A 160 7.16 4.46 -16.75
C ARG A 160 7.36 2.95 -16.64
N THR A 161 6.67 2.22 -17.50
CA THR A 161 6.75 0.76 -17.53
C THR A 161 7.04 0.28 -18.94
N VAL A 162 8.06 -0.54 -19.12
CA VAL A 162 8.22 -1.29 -20.37
C VAL A 162 7.20 -2.43 -20.35
N VAL A 163 6.24 -2.42 -21.27
CA VAL A 163 5.29 -3.53 -21.44
C VAL A 163 5.84 -4.51 -22.48
N ALA A 164 6.22 -5.70 -22.02
CA ALA A 164 6.75 -6.75 -22.88
C ALA A 164 5.72 -7.24 -23.91
N PRO A 165 6.15 -7.85 -25.03
CA PRO A 165 5.24 -8.60 -25.90
C PRO A 165 4.44 -9.64 -25.10
N LEU A 166 3.24 -9.99 -25.54
CA LEU A 166 2.45 -11.05 -24.90
C LEU A 166 3.25 -12.37 -24.91
N TYR A 167 3.44 -12.95 -23.74
CA TYR A 167 4.02 -14.29 -23.59
C TYR A 167 2.92 -15.34 -23.49
N THR A 168 3.04 -16.46 -24.21
CA THR A 168 2.18 -17.64 -24.00
C THR A 168 2.94 -18.67 -23.20
N ALA A 169 2.39 -19.05 -22.05
CA ALA A 169 2.95 -20.05 -21.16
C ALA A 169 3.11 -21.43 -21.85
N LYS A 170 4.12 -22.20 -21.43
CA LYS A 170 4.43 -23.53 -21.96
C LYS A 170 3.38 -24.58 -21.62
N GLN A 171 2.71 -24.43 -20.48
CA GLN A 171 1.69 -25.34 -20.00
C GLN A 171 0.32 -24.67 -19.97
N SER A 172 -0.74 -25.47 -19.83
CA SER A 172 -2.11 -24.97 -19.66
C SER A 172 -2.26 -24.19 -18.35
N HIS A 173 -3.31 -23.36 -18.28
CA HIS A 173 -3.64 -22.59 -17.08
C HIS A 173 -3.73 -23.48 -15.83
N ALA A 174 -4.33 -24.67 -15.96
CA ALA A 174 -4.47 -25.68 -14.90
C ALA A 174 -3.15 -26.05 -14.20
N HIS A 175 -2.02 -26.05 -14.94
CA HIS A 175 -0.70 -26.34 -14.37
C HIS A 175 -0.23 -25.27 -13.39
N TYR A 176 -0.50 -24.00 -13.72
CA TYR A 176 0.00 -22.87 -12.93
C TYR A 176 -0.91 -22.53 -11.75
N VAL A 177 -2.20 -22.85 -11.83
CA VAL A 177 -3.16 -22.69 -10.73
C VAL A 177 -3.23 -23.91 -9.82
N ASP A 178 -2.28 -24.84 -9.92
CA ASP A 178 -2.23 -26.06 -9.11
C ASP A 178 -2.10 -25.72 -7.61
N LYS A 179 -3.18 -25.98 -6.87
CA LYS A 179 -3.27 -25.73 -5.42
C LYS A 179 -2.65 -26.82 -4.56
N THR A 180 -2.17 -27.91 -5.14
CA THR A 180 -1.49 -28.99 -4.41
C THR A 180 -0.03 -28.66 -4.09
N LEU A 181 0.51 -27.62 -4.73
CA LEU A 181 1.87 -27.15 -4.53
C LEU A 181 1.93 -25.97 -3.55
N PRO A 182 3.09 -25.74 -2.91
CA PRO A 182 3.33 -24.55 -2.11
C PRO A 182 2.98 -23.25 -2.86
N PHE A 183 2.34 -22.32 -2.14
CA PHE A 183 1.90 -21.04 -2.69
C PHE A 183 3.03 -20.26 -3.36
N GLY A 184 2.75 -19.66 -4.51
CA GLY A 184 3.71 -18.88 -5.30
C GLY A 184 4.78 -19.70 -6.03
N GLN A 185 4.84 -21.04 -5.86
CA GLN A 185 5.80 -21.86 -6.60
C GLN A 185 5.58 -21.79 -8.11
N ARG A 186 4.33 -21.99 -8.56
CA ARG A 186 3.96 -21.92 -9.98
C ARG A 186 4.00 -20.50 -10.53
N ALA A 187 3.70 -19.49 -9.72
CA ALA A 187 3.86 -18.09 -10.13
C ALA A 187 5.33 -17.77 -10.45
N ARG A 188 6.28 -18.18 -9.60
CA ARG A 188 7.71 -18.00 -9.85
C ARG A 188 8.18 -18.73 -11.11
N GLU A 189 7.69 -19.96 -11.33
CA GLU A 189 7.96 -20.70 -12.57
C GLU A 189 7.49 -19.93 -13.81
N LEU A 190 6.23 -19.48 -13.82
CA LEU A 190 5.63 -18.72 -14.92
C LEU A 190 6.41 -17.44 -15.24
N ILE A 191 6.83 -16.71 -14.21
CA ILE A 191 7.56 -15.46 -14.36
C ILE A 191 8.97 -15.69 -14.91
N VAL A 192 9.69 -16.69 -14.39
CA VAL A 192 11.03 -17.05 -14.87
C VAL A 192 10.97 -17.51 -16.33
N GLU A 193 9.93 -18.25 -16.69
CA GLU A 193 9.67 -18.72 -18.04
C GLU A 193 9.49 -17.54 -19.02
N ALA A 194 8.60 -16.60 -18.70
CA ALA A 194 8.34 -15.41 -19.51
C ALA A 194 9.58 -14.52 -19.67
N LEU A 195 10.26 -14.21 -18.56
CA LEU A 195 11.47 -13.38 -18.57
C LEU A 195 12.60 -14.01 -19.38
N THR A 196 12.80 -15.33 -19.23
CA THR A 196 13.80 -16.08 -20.00
C THR A 196 13.48 -16.03 -21.49
N SER A 197 12.22 -16.27 -21.86
CA SER A 197 11.77 -16.19 -23.26
C SER A 197 12.05 -14.82 -23.88
N HIS A 198 11.67 -13.73 -23.20
CA HIS A 198 11.91 -12.39 -23.72
C HIS A 198 13.38 -12.01 -23.80
N ARG A 199 14.19 -12.40 -22.81
CA ARG A 199 15.64 -12.20 -22.84
C ARG A 199 16.27 -12.93 -24.01
N ASP A 200 15.93 -14.20 -24.20
CA ASP A 200 16.51 -15.02 -25.27
C ASP A 200 16.03 -14.55 -26.65
N ALA A 201 14.85 -13.92 -26.72
CA ALA A 201 14.33 -13.23 -27.92
C ALA A 201 14.92 -11.81 -28.13
N GLY A 202 15.80 -11.33 -27.24
CA GLY A 202 16.48 -10.04 -27.40
C GLY A 202 15.67 -8.81 -26.99
N LEU A 203 14.68 -8.94 -26.10
CA LEU A 203 14.01 -7.79 -25.50
C LEU A 203 15.03 -6.92 -24.75
N ASP A 204 15.02 -5.61 -25.02
CA ASP A 204 15.92 -4.67 -24.36
C ASP A 204 15.45 -4.34 -22.94
N PHE A 205 16.24 -4.73 -21.95
CA PHE A 205 16.02 -4.43 -20.53
C PHE A 205 16.94 -3.32 -20.01
N SER A 206 17.73 -2.68 -20.88
CA SER A 206 18.74 -1.68 -20.48
C SER A 206 18.13 -0.45 -19.80
N ALA A 207 16.91 -0.06 -20.17
CA ALA A 207 16.20 1.08 -19.60
C ALA A 207 15.70 0.87 -18.16
N LEU A 208 15.60 -0.39 -17.69
CA LEU A 208 15.00 -0.69 -16.38
C LEU A 208 15.78 -0.09 -15.21
N THR A 209 15.10 0.60 -14.30
CA THR A 209 15.74 1.17 -13.12
C THR A 209 15.99 0.08 -12.09
N VAL A 210 17.21 0.05 -11.55
CA VAL A 210 17.65 -0.93 -10.55
C VAL A 210 18.08 -0.27 -9.26
N ASP A 211 18.00 -1.01 -8.17
CA ASP A 211 18.54 -0.60 -6.89
C ASP A 211 20.05 -0.89 -6.75
N ALA A 212 20.60 -0.55 -5.58
CA ALA A 212 22.03 -0.69 -5.28
C ALA A 212 22.53 -2.15 -5.40
N GLN A 213 21.66 -3.15 -5.27
CA GLN A 213 22.01 -4.56 -5.48
C GLN A 213 21.53 -5.07 -6.84
N ARG A 214 21.39 -4.17 -7.83
CA ARG A 214 21.12 -4.49 -9.24
C ARG A 214 19.76 -5.16 -9.50
N GLY A 215 18.86 -5.11 -8.52
CA GLY A 215 17.48 -5.60 -8.70
C GLY A 215 16.63 -4.56 -9.38
N VAL A 216 15.90 -4.94 -10.43
CA VAL A 216 14.85 -4.08 -11.03
C VAL A 216 13.85 -3.71 -9.94
N TYR A 217 13.53 -2.43 -9.83
CA TYR A 217 12.65 -1.94 -8.76
C TYR A 217 11.25 -2.55 -8.83
N ALA A 218 10.61 -2.47 -10.00
CA ALA A 218 9.23 -2.88 -10.19
C ALA A 218 9.08 -3.85 -11.35
N LEU A 219 8.71 -5.09 -11.04
CA LEU A 219 8.27 -6.10 -11.99
C LEU A 219 6.79 -6.40 -11.71
N ASN A 220 5.97 -6.19 -12.72
CA ASN A 220 4.54 -6.37 -12.67
C ASN A 220 4.14 -7.50 -13.61
N VAL A 221 3.24 -8.36 -13.18
CA VAL A 221 2.84 -9.53 -13.97
C VAL A 221 1.33 -9.55 -14.06
N PHE A 222 0.83 -9.53 -15.29
CA PHE A 222 -0.56 -9.75 -15.61
C PHE A 222 -0.69 -11.13 -16.24
N TYR A 223 -1.52 -11.99 -15.67
CA TYR A 223 -1.89 -13.26 -16.31
C TYR A 223 -3.34 -13.24 -16.79
N ALA A 224 -3.60 -13.86 -17.94
CA ALA A 224 -4.91 -13.89 -18.57
C ALA A 224 -5.93 -14.70 -17.78
N GLY A 225 -7.19 -14.26 -17.82
CA GLY A 225 -8.32 -14.91 -17.15
C GLY A 225 -8.62 -14.32 -15.77
N ASP A 226 -9.45 -15.04 -15.01
CA ASP A 226 -9.88 -14.65 -13.66
C ASP A 226 -9.03 -15.27 -12.56
N VAL A 227 -9.19 -14.74 -11.34
CA VAL A 227 -8.66 -15.39 -10.13
C VAL A 227 -9.51 -16.62 -9.82
N VAL A 228 -8.97 -17.82 -10.08
CA VAL A 228 -9.68 -19.10 -9.87
C VAL A 228 -9.27 -19.84 -8.59
N ASN A 229 -8.11 -19.50 -8.01
CA ASN A 229 -7.63 -20.12 -6.79
C ASN A 229 -8.35 -19.57 -5.56
N GLU A 230 -8.48 -20.40 -4.52
CA GLU A 230 -8.80 -19.91 -3.18
C GLU A 230 -7.66 -19.03 -2.62
N TRP A 231 -7.95 -18.30 -1.55
CA TRP A 231 -6.99 -17.41 -0.91
C TRP A 231 -5.70 -18.15 -0.51
N GLY A 232 -4.55 -17.60 -0.93
CA GLY A 232 -3.23 -18.13 -0.59
C GLY A 232 -2.81 -19.39 -1.34
N GLN A 233 -3.36 -19.63 -2.54
CA GLN A 233 -3.07 -20.83 -3.34
C GLN A 233 -2.78 -20.49 -4.80
N GLY A 234 -2.00 -21.35 -5.48
CA GLY A 234 -1.74 -21.24 -6.91
C GLY A 234 -1.28 -19.84 -7.36
N LEU A 235 -2.04 -19.23 -8.28
CA LEU A 235 -1.81 -17.89 -8.82
C LEU A 235 -2.60 -16.78 -8.12
N TRP A 236 -3.19 -17.05 -6.94
CA TRP A 236 -3.87 -16.01 -6.15
C TRP A 236 -3.04 -14.72 -6.10
N PRO A 237 -3.59 -13.52 -6.41
CA PRO A 237 -2.79 -12.31 -6.56
C PRO A 237 -1.97 -11.99 -5.31
N HIS A 238 -0.67 -11.76 -5.52
CA HIS A 238 0.32 -11.56 -4.46
C HIS A 238 1.55 -10.78 -4.94
N SER A 239 2.38 -10.39 -3.98
CA SER A 239 3.65 -9.71 -4.15
C SER A 239 4.71 -10.44 -3.33
N SER A 240 5.84 -10.75 -3.96
CA SER A 240 6.92 -11.55 -3.36
C SER A 240 8.22 -11.34 -4.15
N ARG A 241 9.14 -12.31 -4.08
CA ARG A 241 10.35 -12.36 -4.90
C ARG A 241 10.57 -13.74 -5.50
N LEU A 242 11.32 -13.80 -6.60
CA LEU A 242 11.80 -15.05 -7.20
C LEU A 242 12.65 -15.84 -6.18
N SER A 243 12.96 -17.11 -6.46
CA SER A 243 13.86 -17.87 -5.58
C SER A 243 15.29 -17.34 -5.64
N HIS A 244 15.71 -16.93 -6.82
CA HIS A 244 17.02 -16.36 -7.09
C HIS A 244 16.85 -15.17 -8.05
N PRO A 245 17.69 -14.12 -7.95
CA PRO A 245 17.69 -13.06 -8.94
C PRO A 245 17.93 -13.64 -10.34
N LEU A 246 17.08 -13.27 -11.31
CA LEU A 246 17.22 -13.70 -12.70
C LEU A 246 17.90 -12.59 -13.51
N PRO A 247 19.12 -12.80 -14.04
CA PRO A 247 19.79 -11.80 -14.88
C PRO A 247 19.00 -11.53 -16.17
N LEU A 248 18.75 -10.24 -16.44
CA LEU A 248 18.07 -9.76 -17.64
C LEU A 248 19.03 -9.06 -18.60
N ALA A 249 19.91 -8.23 -18.07
CA ALA A 249 20.91 -7.46 -18.81
C ALA A 249 22.15 -7.23 -17.92
N PRO A 250 23.30 -6.77 -18.47
CA PRO A 250 24.46 -6.44 -17.67
C PRO A 250 24.11 -5.52 -16.49
N GLY A 251 24.29 -6.03 -15.26
CA GLY A 251 24.02 -5.28 -14.04
C GLY A 251 22.53 -5.13 -13.68
N LYS A 252 21.62 -5.91 -14.27
CA LYS A 252 20.17 -5.85 -14.00
C LYS A 252 19.57 -7.24 -13.86
N SER A 253 18.88 -7.48 -12.74
CA SER A 253 18.21 -8.75 -12.46
C SER A 253 16.76 -8.52 -12.01
N ALA A 254 15.84 -9.35 -12.49
CA ALA A 254 14.50 -9.45 -11.93
C ALA A 254 14.55 -10.18 -10.59
N PHE A 255 13.78 -9.72 -9.60
CA PHE A 255 13.70 -10.42 -8.32
C PHE A 255 12.37 -10.21 -7.61
N ASP A 256 12.08 -9.01 -7.12
CA ASP A 256 10.77 -8.67 -6.57
C ASP A 256 9.75 -8.66 -7.69
N TYR A 257 8.52 -9.07 -7.41
CA TYR A 257 7.40 -9.00 -8.35
C TYR A 257 6.08 -8.81 -7.62
N GLN A 258 5.12 -8.23 -8.33
CA GLN A 258 3.69 -8.44 -8.07
C GLN A 258 3.06 -9.19 -9.23
N VAL A 259 2.09 -10.05 -8.93
CA VAL A 259 1.32 -10.82 -9.92
C VAL A 259 -0.17 -10.71 -9.64
N THR A 260 -0.94 -10.44 -10.69
CA THR A 260 -2.40 -10.40 -10.64
C THR A 260 -3.02 -10.87 -11.95
N ALA A 261 -4.25 -11.35 -11.86
CA ALA A 261 -5.07 -11.64 -13.03
C ALA A 261 -5.45 -10.34 -13.75
N THR A 262 -5.62 -10.39 -15.07
CA THR A 262 -6.22 -9.28 -15.83
C THR A 262 -7.72 -9.17 -15.60
N GLY A 263 -8.41 -10.31 -15.48
CA GLY A 263 -9.87 -10.37 -15.55
C GLY A 263 -10.39 -9.63 -16.79
N ASP A 264 -11.49 -8.89 -16.60
CA ASP A 264 -12.13 -8.08 -17.64
C ASP A 264 -11.78 -6.58 -17.57
N ALA A 265 -11.03 -6.13 -16.54
CA ALA A 265 -10.72 -4.72 -16.33
C ALA A 265 -9.43 -4.48 -15.55
N LEU A 266 -8.59 -3.59 -16.06
CA LEU A 266 -7.41 -3.07 -15.34
C LEU A 266 -7.84 -1.95 -14.39
N THR A 267 -7.35 -1.96 -13.15
CA THR A 267 -7.67 -0.92 -12.16
C THR A 267 -6.43 -0.43 -11.43
N LEU A 268 -6.36 0.88 -11.15
CA LEU A 268 -5.18 1.51 -10.55
C LEU A 268 -4.87 1.02 -9.13
N GLY A 269 -5.89 0.80 -8.29
CA GLY A 269 -5.74 0.66 -6.83
C GLY A 269 -4.68 -0.37 -6.40
N VAL A 270 -4.83 -1.62 -6.82
CA VAL A 270 -3.89 -2.70 -6.48
C VAL A 270 -2.51 -2.45 -7.10
N TYR A 271 -2.48 -2.10 -8.38
CA TYR A 271 -1.24 -1.92 -9.12
C TYR A 271 -0.40 -0.79 -8.51
N CYS A 272 -1.00 0.37 -8.24
CA CYS A 272 -0.32 1.50 -7.59
C CYS A 272 0.08 1.19 -6.15
N HIS A 273 -0.69 0.42 -5.38
CA HIS A 273 -0.27 0.02 -4.04
C HIS A 273 1.03 -0.80 -4.07
N GLU A 274 1.06 -1.86 -4.87
CA GLU A 274 2.26 -2.72 -4.97
C GLU A 274 3.47 -2.00 -5.55
N ASN A 275 3.26 -1.10 -6.51
CA ASN A 275 4.34 -0.28 -7.02
C ASN A 275 4.81 0.74 -5.98
N GLY A 276 3.98 1.14 -5.00
CA GLY A 276 4.38 1.99 -3.89
C GLY A 276 5.44 1.30 -3.02
N HIS A 277 5.23 0.03 -2.71
CA HIS A 277 6.25 -0.80 -2.06
C HIS A 277 7.52 -0.91 -2.89
N MET A 278 7.39 -1.35 -4.14
CA MET A 278 8.52 -1.67 -5.01
C MET A 278 9.39 -0.44 -5.34
N LEU A 279 8.76 0.71 -5.64
CA LEU A 279 9.45 1.94 -6.06
C LEU A 279 9.90 2.80 -4.88
N CYS A 280 9.11 2.86 -3.81
CA CYS A 280 9.32 3.84 -2.73
C CYS A 280 9.66 3.21 -1.38
N ASP A 281 9.69 1.88 -1.28
CA ASP A 281 9.83 1.15 -0.02
C ASP A 281 8.80 1.59 1.04
N PHE A 282 7.63 2.03 0.57
CA PHE A 282 6.55 2.40 1.48
C PHE A 282 6.09 1.17 2.26
N PRO A 283 5.90 1.27 3.58
CA PRO A 283 5.31 0.20 4.36
C PRO A 283 3.79 0.16 4.17
N ASP A 284 3.21 -0.98 4.52
CA ASP A 284 1.78 -1.06 4.81
C ASP A 284 1.47 -0.26 6.08
N LEU A 285 0.48 0.61 6.00
CA LEU A 285 -0.01 1.39 7.13
C LEU A 285 -1.27 0.79 7.76
N TYR A 286 -1.45 -0.53 7.61
CA TYR A 286 -2.54 -1.34 8.20
C TYR A 286 -1.98 -2.63 8.84
N GLN A 287 -2.82 -3.31 9.64
CA GLN A 287 -2.52 -4.66 10.14
C GLN A 287 -3.01 -5.73 9.16
N TYR A 288 -2.22 -6.77 8.90
CA TYR A 288 -2.55 -7.77 7.87
C TYR A 288 -3.79 -8.59 8.16
N ASP A 289 -4.14 -8.80 9.42
CA ASP A 289 -5.43 -9.40 9.78
C ASP A 289 -6.62 -8.42 9.70
N ASN A 290 -6.34 -7.16 9.36
CA ASN A 290 -7.30 -6.08 9.20
C ASN A 290 -8.20 -5.87 10.43
N THR A 291 -7.73 -6.30 11.60
CA THR A 291 -8.41 -6.06 12.89
C THR A 291 -8.38 -4.59 13.27
N ARG A 292 -7.36 -3.86 12.79
CA ARG A 292 -7.25 -2.41 12.88
C ARG A 292 -7.08 -1.82 11.49
N LYS A 293 -7.74 -0.69 11.22
CA LYS A 293 -7.74 -0.05 9.89
C LYS A 293 -6.57 0.89 9.68
N GLY A 294 -5.68 1.03 10.65
CA GLY A 294 -4.44 1.79 10.50
C GLY A 294 -4.72 3.27 10.25
N VAL A 295 -4.51 3.72 9.01
CA VAL A 295 -4.82 5.09 8.57
C VAL A 295 -6.04 5.19 7.64
N GLY A 296 -6.82 4.12 7.50
CA GLY A 296 -8.07 4.11 6.76
C GLY A 296 -7.92 4.41 5.27
N ARG A 297 -8.98 4.98 4.69
CA ARG A 297 -9.06 5.39 3.28
C ARG A 297 -8.17 6.58 2.92
N TYR A 298 -7.55 7.22 3.90
CA TYR A 298 -6.76 8.45 3.72
C TYR A 298 -5.37 8.23 3.10
N CYS A 299 -4.93 6.97 2.93
CA CYS A 299 -3.65 6.61 2.32
C CYS A 299 -3.76 5.39 1.39
N LEU A 300 -3.18 5.47 0.20
CA LEU A 300 -3.04 4.32 -0.73
C LEU A 300 -2.39 3.10 -0.08
N MET A 301 -1.38 3.28 0.77
CA MET A 301 -0.68 2.19 1.47
C MET A 301 -1.49 1.59 2.64
N CYS A 302 -2.79 1.79 2.60
CA CYS A 302 -3.77 1.33 3.56
C CYS A 302 -5.05 1.00 2.77
N LEU A 303 -6.20 1.59 3.12
CA LEU A 303 -7.47 1.33 2.46
C LEU A 303 -7.80 2.35 1.36
N GLY A 304 -6.83 3.17 0.95
CA GLY A 304 -7.05 4.19 -0.08
C GLY A 304 -7.49 3.64 -1.45
N SER A 305 -7.14 2.40 -1.77
CA SER A 305 -7.61 1.68 -2.96
C SER A 305 -9.09 1.27 -2.90
N TYR A 306 -9.73 1.36 -1.73
CA TYR A 306 -11.15 1.07 -1.51
C TYR A 306 -12.07 2.29 -1.65
N THR A 307 -11.53 3.50 -1.73
CA THR A 307 -12.34 4.68 -2.06
C THR A 307 -12.99 4.50 -3.43
N THR A 308 -12.16 4.20 -4.43
CA THR A 308 -12.53 3.58 -5.70
C THR A 308 -11.33 2.80 -6.24
N THR A 309 -11.56 1.66 -6.89
CA THR A 309 -10.46 0.87 -7.48
C THR A 309 -9.80 1.58 -8.67
N THR A 310 -10.52 2.47 -9.34
CA THR A 310 -10.10 3.21 -10.55
C THR A 310 -9.55 4.61 -10.27
N ASN A 311 -9.75 5.14 -9.06
CA ASN A 311 -9.18 6.41 -8.59
C ASN A 311 -8.78 6.29 -7.11
N PRO A 312 -7.70 5.55 -6.80
CA PRO A 312 -7.24 5.42 -5.43
C PRO A 312 -6.80 6.77 -4.85
N THR A 313 -6.94 6.94 -3.53
CA THR A 313 -6.48 8.15 -2.84
C THR A 313 -4.97 8.32 -2.90
N ARG A 314 -4.52 9.51 -2.54
CA ARG A 314 -3.09 9.81 -2.41
C ARG A 314 -2.48 9.01 -1.25
N VAL A 315 -1.16 8.83 -1.24
CA VAL A 315 -0.44 8.51 0.00
C VAL A 315 -0.46 9.71 0.95
N GLY A 316 -0.41 9.47 2.26
CA GLY A 316 -0.38 10.53 3.27
C GLY A 316 0.93 11.34 3.28
N ALA A 317 0.90 12.51 3.92
CA ALA A 317 2.03 13.44 4.01
C ALA A 317 3.34 12.79 4.44
N TYR A 318 3.28 11.86 5.41
CA TYR A 318 4.43 11.09 5.88
C TYR A 318 5.19 10.41 4.73
N LEU A 319 4.48 9.64 3.90
CA LEU A 319 5.10 8.89 2.82
C LEU A 319 5.57 9.79 1.68
N LYS A 320 4.84 10.88 1.37
CA LYS A 320 5.29 11.89 0.42
C LYS A 320 6.59 12.56 0.90
N PHE A 321 6.67 12.92 2.17
CA PHE A 321 7.87 13.51 2.77
C PHE A 321 9.04 12.52 2.72
N LYS A 322 8.83 11.27 3.14
CA LYS A 322 9.85 10.20 3.10
C LYS A 322 10.36 9.91 1.69
N ALA A 323 9.51 9.98 0.67
CA ALA A 323 9.91 9.80 -0.73
C ALA A 323 10.64 11.00 -1.36
N GLY A 324 10.73 12.14 -0.66
CA GLY A 324 11.30 13.38 -1.22
C GLY A 324 10.33 14.12 -2.16
N TRP A 325 9.03 13.82 -2.10
CA TRP A 325 8.03 14.39 -3.02
C TRP A 325 7.53 15.78 -2.59
N GLY A 326 7.90 16.23 -1.40
CA GLY A 326 7.42 17.49 -0.85
C GLY A 326 8.40 18.13 0.12
N GLU A 327 8.03 19.31 0.58
CA GLU A 327 8.77 20.06 1.59
C GLU A 327 7.97 20.07 2.90
N ALA A 328 8.61 19.65 3.99
CA ALA A 328 8.04 19.76 5.33
C ALA A 328 8.68 20.93 6.06
N VAL A 329 7.95 22.04 6.13
CA VAL A 329 8.38 23.28 6.78
C VAL A 329 8.17 23.16 8.29
N PRO A 330 9.13 23.53 9.14
CA PRO A 330 8.91 23.56 10.58
C PRO A 330 7.67 24.39 10.93
N LEU A 331 6.77 23.81 11.71
CA LEU A 331 5.58 24.52 12.17
C LEU A 331 6.01 25.62 13.15
N ALA A 332 5.53 26.85 12.93
CA ALA A 332 5.84 27.99 13.78
C ALA A 332 4.56 28.53 14.44
N ALA A 333 4.70 29.13 15.62
CA ALA A 333 3.60 29.78 16.31
C ALA A 333 3.00 30.92 15.46
N GLY A 334 1.71 31.19 15.65
CA GLY A 334 0.96 32.19 14.92
C GLY A 334 0.16 31.62 13.75
N ARG A 335 -0.26 32.51 12.83
CA ARG A 335 -1.17 32.16 11.73
C ARG A 335 -0.39 31.44 10.62
N GLN A 336 -0.78 30.20 10.33
CA GLN A 336 -0.22 29.35 9.29
C GLN A 336 -1.25 29.09 8.19
N THR A 337 -0.80 28.77 6.98
CA THR A 337 -1.69 28.43 5.86
C THR A 337 -1.11 27.30 5.04
N LEU A 338 -1.94 26.30 4.76
CA LEU A 338 -1.69 25.24 3.78
C LEU A 338 -2.70 25.35 2.64
N SER A 339 -2.25 25.12 1.41
CA SER A 339 -3.14 25.06 0.26
C SER A 339 -3.30 23.62 -0.21
N ALA A 340 -4.53 23.15 -0.38
CA ALA A 340 -4.79 21.86 -1.02
C ALA A 340 -4.43 21.84 -2.52
N ALA A 341 -4.19 23.02 -3.11
CA ALA A 341 -3.61 23.14 -4.46
C ALA A 341 -2.09 22.90 -4.47
N GLU A 342 -1.44 22.88 -3.30
CA GLU A 342 -0.03 22.53 -3.09
C GLU A 342 0.03 21.21 -2.28
N PRO A 343 -0.45 20.06 -2.82
CA PRO A 343 -0.67 18.83 -2.03
C PRO A 343 0.60 18.18 -1.47
N ASN A 344 1.78 18.73 -1.81
CA ASN A 344 3.09 18.27 -1.38
C ASN A 344 3.85 19.33 -0.54
N ARG A 345 3.12 20.29 0.02
CA ARG A 345 3.62 21.20 1.05
C ARG A 345 3.02 20.82 2.39
N PHE A 346 3.89 20.68 3.39
CA PHE A 346 3.50 20.22 4.72
C PHE A 346 4.07 21.14 5.80
N PHE A 347 3.44 21.11 6.97
CA PHE A 347 4.10 21.56 8.18
C PHE A 347 4.46 20.39 9.07
N ILE A 348 5.52 20.54 9.86
CA ILE A 348 6.03 19.47 10.73
C ILE A 348 6.47 20.00 12.09
N HIS A 349 6.05 19.31 13.15
CA HIS A 349 6.44 19.56 14.53
C HIS A 349 7.16 18.33 15.08
N ARG A 350 8.45 18.46 15.40
CA ARG A 350 9.31 17.31 15.73
C ARG A 350 9.59 17.20 17.21
N ARG A 351 9.52 15.98 17.73
CA ARG A 351 10.15 15.61 19.01
C ARG A 351 11.63 15.31 18.82
N ASN A 352 11.91 14.48 17.82
CA ASN A 352 13.23 13.98 17.51
C ASN A 352 13.32 13.60 16.02
N ALA A 353 14.27 12.73 15.66
CA ALA A 353 14.50 12.33 14.27
C ALA A 353 13.41 11.44 13.67
N THR A 354 12.73 10.67 14.51
CA THR A 354 11.80 9.61 14.08
C THR A 354 10.38 9.96 14.44
N GLU A 355 10.17 10.64 15.58
CA GLU A 355 8.87 11.01 16.09
C GLU A 355 8.51 12.48 15.83
N TYR A 356 7.37 12.70 15.17
CA TYR A 356 6.86 14.01 14.81
C TYR A 356 5.38 14.01 14.42
N PHE A 357 4.76 15.19 14.46
CA PHE A 357 3.50 15.44 13.76
C PHE A 357 3.76 16.07 12.41
N ILE A 358 3.11 15.59 11.35
CA ILE A 358 3.11 16.22 10.03
C ILE A 358 1.67 16.56 9.61
N VAL A 359 1.48 17.76 9.09
CA VAL A 359 0.17 18.34 8.76
C VAL A 359 0.08 18.58 7.26
N GLU A 360 -0.98 18.09 6.62
CA GLU A 360 -1.30 18.37 5.21
C GLU A 360 -2.75 18.83 5.04
N ALA A 361 -3.02 19.59 3.97
CA ALA A 361 -4.37 19.97 3.57
C ALA A 361 -4.93 18.93 2.57
N ARG A 362 -6.13 18.40 2.86
CA ARG A 362 -6.85 17.46 2.00
C ARG A 362 -8.20 18.03 1.59
N ARG A 363 -8.59 17.76 0.34
CA ARG A 363 -9.87 18.13 -0.25
C ARG A 363 -10.41 16.96 -1.07
N MET A 364 -11.73 16.77 -1.09
CA MET A 364 -12.46 15.77 -1.84
C MET A 364 -12.49 16.10 -3.34
N VAL A 365 -11.30 16.21 -3.94
CA VAL A 365 -11.09 16.52 -5.36
C VAL A 365 -9.94 15.70 -5.92
N GLY A 366 -9.94 15.48 -7.24
CA GLY A 366 -8.90 14.70 -7.91
C GLY A 366 -8.79 13.28 -7.33
N ARG A 367 -7.58 12.88 -6.89
CA ARG A 367 -7.33 11.58 -6.25
C ARG A 367 -8.10 11.37 -4.96
N ASP A 368 -8.40 12.45 -4.24
CA ASP A 368 -9.08 12.40 -2.96
C ASP A 368 -10.60 12.56 -3.08
N ALA A 369 -11.15 12.58 -4.31
CA ALA A 369 -12.59 12.76 -4.55
C ALA A 369 -13.50 11.71 -3.89
N GLY A 370 -12.96 10.55 -3.52
CA GLY A 370 -13.68 9.49 -2.80
C GLY A 370 -13.54 9.54 -1.27
N LEU A 371 -12.86 10.54 -0.70
CA LEU A 371 -12.87 10.77 0.75
C LEU A 371 -14.23 11.28 1.23
N MET A 372 -14.47 11.22 2.55
CA MET A 372 -15.75 11.60 3.15
C MET A 372 -15.77 13.00 3.78
N ASN A 373 -14.62 13.66 3.86
CA ASN A 373 -14.47 15.02 4.38
C ASN A 373 -13.25 15.75 3.82
N ASP A 374 -13.26 17.07 4.06
CA ASP A 374 -12.20 18.01 3.76
C ASP A 374 -11.59 18.54 5.06
N GLY A 375 -10.29 18.80 5.07
CA GLY A 375 -9.66 19.43 6.23
C GLY A 375 -8.16 19.28 6.30
N LEU A 376 -7.62 19.54 7.48
CA LEU A 376 -6.26 19.17 7.82
C LEU A 376 -6.23 17.69 8.19
N ALA A 377 -5.34 16.94 7.56
CA ALA A 377 -4.92 15.64 8.05
C ALA A 377 -3.69 15.86 8.94
N ILE A 378 -3.78 15.45 10.20
CA ILE A 378 -2.67 15.49 11.15
C ILE A 378 -2.20 14.05 11.38
N TRP A 379 -0.96 13.78 10.99
CA TRP A 379 -0.35 12.47 11.10
C TRP A 379 0.63 12.45 12.27
N HIS A 380 0.49 11.50 13.20
CA HIS A 380 1.49 11.23 14.24
C HIS A 380 2.38 10.10 13.78
N VAL A 381 3.65 10.41 13.54
CA VAL A 381 4.64 9.50 12.97
C VAL A 381 5.66 9.15 14.03
N ASP A 382 6.03 7.88 14.09
CA ASP A 382 7.33 7.44 14.59
C ASP A 382 7.92 6.39 13.63
N GLU A 383 8.96 6.76 12.89
CA GLU A 383 9.57 5.88 11.87
C GLU A 383 10.16 4.57 12.43
N LEU A 384 10.27 4.42 13.75
CA LEU A 384 10.69 3.20 14.41
C LEU A 384 9.54 2.30 14.87
N GLY A 385 8.30 2.80 14.87
CA GLY A 385 7.08 2.05 15.13
C GLY A 385 6.73 1.05 14.01
N SER A 386 5.53 0.47 14.09
CA SER A 386 4.99 -0.38 13.02
C SER A 386 3.48 -0.41 13.07
N ASN A 387 2.80 -0.09 11.96
CA ASN A 387 1.35 -0.28 11.87
C ASN A 387 0.99 -1.77 11.87
N THR A 388 1.78 -2.58 11.16
CA THR A 388 1.55 -4.02 10.97
C THR A 388 1.88 -4.85 12.21
N HIS A 389 2.96 -4.51 12.91
CA HIS A 389 3.54 -5.32 13.99
C HIS A 389 3.81 -4.48 15.24
N SER A 390 2.89 -3.58 15.60
CA SER A 390 3.09 -2.65 16.73
C SER A 390 3.45 -3.35 18.05
N GLU A 391 2.91 -4.54 18.31
CA GLU A 391 3.13 -5.27 19.57
C GLU A 391 4.53 -5.90 19.68
N THR A 392 5.14 -6.22 18.53
CA THR A 392 6.49 -6.80 18.45
C THR A 392 7.52 -5.80 17.94
N ALA A 393 7.14 -4.52 17.84
CA ALA A 393 8.07 -3.45 17.53
C ALA A 393 9.10 -3.29 18.67
N PRO A 394 10.25 -2.66 18.40
CA PRO A 394 11.28 -2.46 19.42
C PRO A 394 10.74 -1.79 20.69
N GLU A 395 11.38 -2.07 21.82
CA GLU A 395 11.05 -1.42 23.10
C GLU A 395 11.08 0.10 22.97
N GLY A 396 10.06 0.76 23.53
CA GLY A 396 9.85 2.21 23.39
C GLY A 396 9.17 2.64 22.09
N HIS A 397 8.92 1.72 21.14
CA HIS A 397 8.30 1.99 19.85
C HIS A 397 7.08 1.10 19.55
N GLN A 398 6.42 0.60 20.60
CA GLN A 398 5.31 -0.36 20.52
C GLN A 398 3.97 0.31 20.17
N HIS A 399 3.95 1.02 19.05
CA HIS A 399 2.82 1.76 18.51
C HIS A 399 2.92 1.82 16.98
N TYR A 400 2.03 2.56 16.34
CA TYR A 400 2.03 2.72 14.89
C TYR A 400 3.26 3.49 14.40
N GLU A 401 3.68 3.17 13.18
CA GLU A 401 4.67 3.96 12.45
C GLU A 401 4.04 5.29 12.02
N CYS A 402 2.78 5.26 11.61
CA CYS A 402 2.00 6.43 11.24
C CYS A 402 0.53 6.24 11.65
N ALA A 403 -0.02 7.20 12.37
CA ALA A 403 -1.43 7.27 12.72
C ALA A 403 -2.06 8.54 12.16
N LEU A 404 -3.28 8.45 11.63
CA LEU A 404 -4.12 9.61 11.37
C LEU A 404 -4.86 9.94 12.67
N LEU A 405 -4.74 11.18 13.14
CA LEU A 405 -5.49 11.63 14.30
C LEU A 405 -6.89 12.06 13.85
N GLN A 406 -7.92 11.39 14.37
CA GLN A 406 -9.32 11.62 14.00
C GLN A 406 -9.88 12.80 14.79
N ALA A 407 -10.47 13.80 14.13
CA ALA A 407 -10.87 15.06 14.74
C ALA A 407 -11.98 14.93 15.79
N ASP A 408 -12.76 13.88 15.70
CA ASP A 408 -13.74 13.50 16.70
C ASP A 408 -13.16 12.70 17.89
N GLY A 409 -11.88 12.35 17.88
CA GLY A 409 -11.25 11.60 18.97
C GLY A 409 -11.89 10.24 19.25
N LEU A 410 -12.65 9.65 18.30
CA LEU A 410 -13.26 8.33 18.48
C LEU A 410 -12.29 7.17 18.25
N ASP A 411 -11.18 7.42 17.54
CA ASP A 411 -10.10 6.45 17.33
C ASP A 411 -10.57 5.16 16.64
N GLU A 412 -11.64 5.28 15.84
CA GLU A 412 -12.32 4.20 15.12
C GLU A 412 -11.41 3.47 14.14
N LEU A 413 -10.45 4.17 13.53
CA LEU A 413 -9.46 3.56 12.64
C LEU A 413 -8.54 2.58 13.39
N ARG A 414 -8.08 2.96 14.59
CA ARG A 414 -7.24 2.10 15.42
C ARG A 414 -8.04 0.99 16.07
N LEU A 415 -9.28 1.26 16.46
CA LEU A 415 -10.20 0.28 17.04
C LEU A 415 -10.79 -0.68 16.01
N GLY A 416 -10.67 -0.37 14.71
CA GLY A 416 -11.19 -1.19 13.62
C GLY A 416 -12.69 -1.05 13.39
N SER A 417 -13.32 0.00 13.96
CA SER A 417 -14.77 0.23 13.93
C SER A 417 -15.28 0.64 12.54
N ASP A 418 -14.50 1.43 11.81
CA ASP A 418 -14.75 1.82 10.40
C ASP A 418 -13.43 2.04 9.64
N ASP A 419 -13.51 2.39 8.37
CA ASP A 419 -12.37 2.70 7.49
C ASP A 419 -12.21 4.20 7.16
N GLY A 420 -12.85 5.04 7.96
CA GLY A 420 -12.84 6.49 7.89
C GLY A 420 -14.20 7.10 7.56
N ASP A 421 -14.47 8.27 8.13
CA ASP A 421 -15.78 8.91 8.12
C ASP A 421 -15.72 10.44 7.87
N ALA A 422 -16.87 11.12 7.93
CA ALA A 422 -16.98 12.55 7.69
C ALA A 422 -16.40 13.44 8.81
N GLN A 423 -15.94 12.86 9.93
CA GLN A 423 -15.51 13.54 11.14
C GLN A 423 -14.01 13.32 11.47
N ASP A 424 -13.29 12.49 10.71
CA ASP A 424 -11.86 12.26 10.95
C ASP A 424 -10.92 13.45 10.65
N LEU A 425 -11.12 14.12 9.51
CA LEU A 425 -10.28 15.26 9.14
C LEU A 425 -10.74 16.50 9.87
N PHE A 426 -9.77 17.28 10.30
CA PHE A 426 -9.98 18.53 10.98
C PHE A 426 -10.49 19.59 9.98
N GLY A 427 -11.80 19.75 9.89
CA GLY A 427 -12.50 20.74 9.08
C GLY A 427 -12.89 22.02 9.85
N VAL A 428 -13.50 22.97 9.14
CA VAL A 428 -13.97 24.24 9.73
C VAL A 428 -15.11 24.02 10.74
N SER A 429 -15.91 22.95 10.55
CA SER A 429 -17.06 22.62 11.40
C SER A 429 -16.73 21.78 12.63
N SER A 430 -15.50 21.27 12.78
CA SER A 430 -15.12 20.34 13.86
C SER A 430 -14.69 20.99 15.19
N GLY A 431 -14.66 22.34 15.31
CA GLY A 431 -14.30 23.01 16.57
C GLY A 431 -12.78 23.05 16.87
N PRO A 432 -12.33 23.43 18.09
CA PRO A 432 -10.89 23.57 18.40
C PRO A 432 -10.14 22.27 18.13
N VAL A 433 -9.07 22.40 17.36
CA VAL A 433 -8.72 21.41 16.36
C VAL A 433 -7.85 20.32 16.97
N PHE A 434 -6.76 20.65 17.65
CA PHE A 434 -5.80 19.65 18.10
C PHE A 434 -4.91 20.24 19.20
N GLY A 435 -4.63 19.50 20.27
CA GLY A 435 -3.74 19.93 21.34
C GLY A 435 -4.40 20.10 22.71
N LYS A 436 -3.80 20.92 23.58
CA LYS A 436 -4.18 21.02 24.99
C LYS A 436 -5.61 21.56 25.17
N GLY A 437 -6.46 20.77 25.83
CA GLY A 437 -7.86 21.13 26.06
C GLY A 437 -8.79 20.91 24.86
N ALA A 438 -8.28 20.39 23.75
CA ALA A 438 -9.09 19.96 22.60
C ALA A 438 -9.63 18.54 22.82
N LYS A 439 -10.56 18.12 21.95
CA LYS A 439 -11.09 16.74 21.91
C LYS A 439 -9.97 15.73 21.61
N VAL A 440 -9.03 16.14 20.77
CA VAL A 440 -7.85 15.37 20.38
C VAL A 440 -6.60 16.05 20.97
N GLY A 441 -5.96 15.39 21.93
CA GLY A 441 -4.71 15.86 22.51
C GLY A 441 -3.51 15.68 21.56
N SER A 442 -2.39 16.32 21.88
CA SER A 442 -1.12 16.22 21.14
C SER A 442 0.04 15.62 21.94
N PRO A 443 -0.13 14.53 22.72
CA PRO A 443 0.99 13.92 23.41
C PRO A 443 1.95 13.24 22.42
N TRP A 444 3.23 13.19 22.75
CA TRP A 444 4.14 12.21 22.17
C TRP A 444 3.71 10.79 22.58
N TRP A 445 4.24 9.76 21.92
CA TRP A 445 3.88 8.36 22.19
C TRP A 445 4.18 7.92 23.62
N ASP A 446 5.11 8.57 24.32
CA ASP A 446 5.40 8.34 25.74
C ASP A 446 4.45 9.08 26.70
N GLY A 447 3.45 9.78 26.18
CA GLY A 447 2.48 10.57 26.93
C GLY A 447 2.95 11.96 27.32
N THR A 448 4.20 12.35 27.04
CA THR A 448 4.68 13.70 27.35
C THR A 448 4.04 14.74 26.41
N PRO A 449 3.73 15.97 26.89
CA PRO A 449 3.13 16.99 26.03
C PRO A 449 4.07 17.40 24.88
N SER A 450 3.54 17.54 23.67
CA SER A 450 4.32 18.09 22.55
C SER A 450 4.43 19.61 22.53
N GLY A 451 3.62 20.30 23.32
CA GLY A 451 3.47 21.75 23.29
C GLY A 451 2.67 22.27 22.08
N LEU A 452 2.29 21.41 21.13
CA LEU A 452 1.59 21.81 19.92
C LEU A 452 0.07 21.92 20.15
N SER A 453 -0.48 23.08 19.84
CA SER A 453 -1.92 23.26 19.63
C SER A 453 -2.21 23.91 18.28
N ILE A 454 -3.22 23.40 17.58
CA ILE A 454 -3.78 23.96 16.34
C ILE A 454 -5.25 24.29 16.60
N HIS A 455 -5.69 25.48 16.20
CA HIS A 455 -7.08 25.91 16.37
C HIS A 455 -7.46 27.04 15.39
N SER A 456 -8.69 27.54 15.50
CA SER A 456 -9.24 28.62 14.64
C SER A 456 -9.04 28.34 13.15
N LEU A 457 -9.41 27.13 12.72
CA LEU A 457 -9.31 26.73 11.33
C LEU A 457 -10.37 27.43 10.47
N GLU A 458 -9.91 28.07 9.41
CA GLU A 458 -10.70 28.77 8.41
C GLU A 458 -10.38 28.20 7.02
N ALA A 459 -11.38 28.13 6.15
CA ALA A 459 -11.21 27.74 4.76
C ALA A 459 -11.53 28.91 3.83
N THR A 460 -10.65 29.19 2.86
CA THR A 460 -10.92 30.14 1.77
C THR A 460 -10.44 29.55 0.44
N GLY A 461 -11.38 29.07 -0.37
CA GLY A 461 -11.05 28.28 -1.56
C GLY A 461 -10.25 27.03 -1.19
N ALA A 462 -9.12 26.81 -1.85
CA ALA A 462 -8.21 25.70 -1.56
C ALA A 462 -7.36 25.90 -0.29
N ASN A 463 -7.35 27.11 0.28
CA ASN A 463 -6.51 27.42 1.44
C ASN A 463 -7.21 27.06 2.74
N LEU A 464 -6.45 26.43 3.63
CA LEU A 464 -6.77 26.16 5.03
C LEU A 464 -5.82 26.97 5.89
N THR A 465 -6.38 27.90 6.65
CA THR A 465 -5.63 28.81 7.52
C THR A 465 -5.98 28.54 8.97
N PHE A 466 -4.98 28.45 9.84
CA PHE A 466 -5.15 28.05 11.23
C PHE A 466 -4.14 28.77 12.13
N LEU A 467 -4.43 28.85 13.43
CA LEU A 467 -3.50 29.36 14.43
C LEU A 467 -2.75 28.21 15.09
N VAL A 468 -1.45 28.40 15.27
CA VAL A 468 -0.57 27.48 15.99
C VAL A 468 -0.09 28.12 17.27
N GLU A 469 -0.16 27.36 18.37
CA GLU A 469 0.51 27.66 19.63
C GLU A 469 1.55 26.58 19.91
N LEU A 470 2.69 27.02 20.46
CA LEU A 470 3.81 26.17 20.87
C LEU A 470 4.16 26.58 22.31
N GLU A 471 3.90 25.68 23.27
CA GLU A 471 4.19 25.88 24.71
C GLU A 471 5.42 25.10 25.20
#